data_AF-A0A9N9BW27-F1
#
_entry.id   AF-A0A9N9BW27-F1
#
_cell.length_a   1.000
_cell.length_b   1.000
_cell.length_c   1.000
_cell.angle_alpha   90.00
_cell.angle_beta   90.00
_cell.angle_gamma   90.00
#
_symmetry.space_group_name_H-M   'P 1'
#
loop_
_entity.id
_entity.type
_entity.pdbx_description
1 polymer ?
#
loop_
_entity_poly.entity_id
_entity_poly.type
_entity_poly.pdbx_seq_one_letter_code
_entity_poly.pdbx_strand_id
1 'polypeptide(L)'
;MQSNYSLRELNAKRLKVFLQKMFCDLQNSRSSTSSITIKTASLEEKKINDFLDSVHKEKIDRDVTTTTQDEAPSSTIFTLLYEKLCDAMILADRKTQEAIACYCLFGKSLIQRRNEIASERQVDPESNIVGRILNKKVKAQLPTDTSDNLLRKRIEKAKKLYKLF
;
A
#
# COMPACT_ATOMS: atom_id res chain seq x y z
N MET A 1 16.53 9.21 -25.37
CA MET A 1 15.67 8.30 -24.60
C MET A 1 16.14 8.17 -23.13
N GLN A 2 16.15 9.25 -22.34
CA GLN A 2 16.73 9.24 -20.97
C GLN A 2 15.85 9.80 -19.85
N SER A 3 14.61 10.25 -20.15
CA SER A 3 13.78 10.96 -19.16
C SER A 3 12.97 10.07 -18.19
N ASN A 4 12.69 8.80 -18.54
CA ASN A 4 11.84 7.93 -17.72
C ASN A 4 12.53 7.31 -16.49
N TYR A 5 13.86 7.26 -16.47
CA TYR A 5 14.62 6.70 -15.33
C TYR A 5 14.61 7.63 -14.12
N SER A 6 14.71 8.94 -14.33
CA SER A 6 14.74 9.94 -13.25
C SER A 6 13.44 9.99 -12.45
N LEU A 7 12.30 9.82 -13.13
CA LEU A 7 11.00 9.88 -12.51
C LEU A 7 10.71 8.67 -11.59
N ARG A 8 11.08 7.46 -12.04
CA ARG A 8 10.93 6.24 -11.23
C ARG A 8 11.77 6.30 -9.95
N GLU A 9 13.00 6.82 -10.06
CA GLU A 9 13.91 6.95 -8.93
C GLU A 9 13.44 8.03 -7.94
N LEU A 10 12.87 9.14 -8.44
CA LEU A 10 12.26 10.17 -7.62
C LEU A 10 11.04 9.63 -6.86
N ASN A 11 10.22 8.81 -7.52
CA ASN A 11 9.04 8.19 -6.90
C ASN A 11 9.42 7.15 -5.85
N ALA A 12 10.47 6.36 -6.09
CA ALA A 12 11.02 5.45 -5.08
C ALA A 12 11.54 6.19 -3.85
N LYS A 13 12.29 7.29 -4.04
CA LYS A 13 12.78 8.15 -2.95
C LYS A 13 11.64 8.78 -2.15
N ARG A 14 10.61 9.31 -2.82
CA ARG A 14 9.42 9.89 -2.18
C ARG A 14 8.61 8.85 -1.41
N LEU A 15 8.41 7.67 -1.99
CA LEU A 15 7.75 6.54 -1.35
C LEU A 15 8.51 6.10 -0.10
N LYS A 16 9.85 6.03 -0.16
CA LYS A 16 10.69 5.71 1.00
C LYS A 16 10.53 6.71 2.13
N VAL A 17 10.56 8.01 1.85
CA VAL A 17 10.35 9.08 2.86
C VAL A 17 8.93 9.01 3.44
N PHE A 18 7.93 8.80 2.59
CA PHE A 18 6.54 8.64 3.01
C PHE A 18 6.35 7.45 3.95
N LEU A 19 6.92 6.28 3.59
CA LEU A 19 6.87 5.09 4.42
C LEU A 19 7.59 5.31 5.75
N GLN A 20 8.80 5.89 5.72
CA GLN A 20 9.55 6.18 6.93
C GLN A 20 8.78 7.11 7.89
N LYS A 21 8.17 8.17 7.36
CA LYS A 21 7.31 9.08 8.15
C LYS A 21 6.10 8.35 8.72
N MET A 22 5.39 7.58 7.91
CA MET A 22 4.23 6.80 8.34
C MET A 22 4.59 5.81 9.45
N PHE A 23 5.74 5.13 9.36
CA PHE A 23 6.22 4.22 10.40
C PHE A 23 6.58 4.93 11.70
N CYS A 24 7.22 6.11 11.64
CA CYS A 24 7.46 6.95 12.81
C CYS A 24 6.15 7.36 13.49
N ASP A 25 5.16 7.83 12.72
CA ASP A 25 3.85 8.24 13.23
C ASP A 25 3.09 7.04 13.86
N LEU A 26 3.21 5.86 13.27
CA LEU A 26 2.66 4.61 13.79
C LEU A 26 3.28 4.17 15.11
N GLN A 27 4.58 4.41 15.31
CA GLN A 27 5.29 4.07 16.54
C GLN A 27 4.99 5.08 17.66
N ASN A 28 4.82 6.35 17.33
CA ASN A 28 4.52 7.41 18.29
C ASN A 28 3.08 7.36 18.85
N SER A 29 2.15 6.66 18.18
CA SER A 29 0.74 6.51 18.64
C SER A 29 0.53 5.55 19.83
N ARG A 30 1.57 4.82 20.28
CA ARG A 30 1.53 4.03 21.53
C ARG A 30 2.79 4.28 22.34
N SER A 31 2.65 5.00 23.45
CA SER A 31 3.70 5.16 24.43
C SER A 31 4.20 3.82 24.98
N SER A 32 5.52 3.73 25.13
CA SER A 32 6.34 2.79 25.91
C SER A 32 6.90 1.52 25.24
N THR A 33 8.23 1.61 25.06
CA THR A 33 9.27 0.55 25.05
C THR A 33 9.23 -0.49 23.94
N SER A 34 9.92 -0.19 22.83
CA SER A 34 11.20 -0.85 22.48
C SER A 34 11.75 -0.21 21.21
N SER A 35 12.96 0.35 21.27
CA SER A 35 13.66 0.91 20.12
C SER A 35 14.07 -0.23 19.19
N ILE A 36 13.22 -0.55 18.21
CA ILE A 36 13.59 -1.47 17.13
C ILE A 36 14.45 -0.66 16.16
N THR A 37 15.76 -0.83 16.26
CA THR A 37 16.73 -0.33 15.28
C THR A 37 16.47 -1.04 13.95
N ILE A 38 15.71 -0.40 13.07
CA ILE A 38 15.52 -0.88 11.70
C ILE A 38 16.85 -0.69 10.98
N LYS A 39 17.64 -1.77 10.86
CA LYS A 39 18.75 -1.85 9.90
C LYS A 39 18.12 -1.74 8.51
N THR A 40 18.14 -0.54 7.95
CA THR A 40 17.74 -0.27 6.57
C THR A 40 18.78 -0.87 5.61
N ALA A 41 18.77 -2.20 5.49
CA ALA A 41 19.42 -2.87 4.37
C ALA A 41 18.57 -2.57 3.12
N SER A 42 19.24 -1.98 2.11
CA SER A 42 18.78 -1.79 0.74
C SER A 42 17.52 -2.59 0.38
N LEU A 43 16.37 -1.95 0.60
CA LEU A 43 15.05 -2.52 0.38
C LEU A 43 14.88 -2.67 -1.13
N GLU A 44 14.99 -3.91 -1.63
CA GLU A 44 14.99 -4.23 -3.06
C GLU A 44 13.78 -3.59 -3.76
N GLU A 45 14.02 -2.46 -4.43
CA GLU A 45 13.03 -1.65 -5.17
C GLU A 45 12.19 -2.51 -6.14
N LYS A 46 12.76 -3.64 -6.59
CA LYS A 46 12.09 -4.66 -7.42
C LYS A 46 10.84 -5.26 -6.77
N LYS A 47 10.85 -5.57 -5.47
CA LYS A 47 9.70 -6.18 -4.77
C LYS A 47 8.53 -5.21 -4.58
N ILE A 48 8.83 -3.93 -4.43
CA ILE A 48 7.83 -2.87 -4.36
C ILE A 48 7.22 -2.67 -5.76
N ASN A 49 8.05 -2.61 -6.81
CA ASN A 49 7.57 -2.48 -8.19
C ASN A 49 6.64 -3.65 -8.60
N ASP A 50 6.99 -4.90 -8.25
CA ASP A 50 6.12 -6.06 -8.50
C ASP A 50 4.77 -5.97 -7.75
N PHE A 51 4.76 -5.34 -6.57
CA PHE A 51 3.53 -5.07 -5.83
C PHE A 51 2.66 -4.00 -6.51
N LEU A 52 3.28 -2.95 -7.05
CA LEU A 52 2.62 -1.86 -7.78
C LEU A 52 1.91 -2.38 -9.04
N ASP A 53 2.60 -3.18 -9.84
CA ASP A 53 2.03 -3.79 -11.06
C ASP A 53 0.83 -4.69 -10.74
N SER A 54 0.84 -5.35 -9.58
CA SER A 54 -0.29 -6.16 -9.11
C SER A 54 -1.49 -5.32 -8.63
N VAL A 55 -1.30 -4.09 -8.15
CA VAL A 55 -2.41 -3.20 -7.72
C VAL A 55 -3.07 -2.55 -8.94
N HIS A 56 -2.30 -2.20 -9.97
CA HIS A 56 -2.85 -1.54 -11.17
C HIS A 56 -3.70 -2.46 -12.05
N LYS A 57 -3.47 -3.78 -12.03
CA LYS A 57 -4.30 -4.76 -12.76
C LYS A 57 -5.72 -4.96 -12.21
N GLU A 58 -6.06 -4.43 -11.03
CA GLU A 58 -7.38 -4.63 -10.40
C GLU A 58 -8.37 -3.48 -10.69
N LYS A 59 -8.03 -2.51 -11.56
CA LYS A 59 -8.95 -1.42 -11.98
C LYS A 59 -9.19 -1.47 -13.49
N ILE A 60 -10.32 -2.02 -13.89
CA ILE A 60 -10.95 -1.76 -15.19
C ILE A 60 -12.16 -0.87 -14.98
N ASP A 61 -12.28 0.07 -15.91
CA ASP A 61 -13.37 0.98 -16.23
C ASP A 61 -13.69 2.13 -15.28
N ARG A 62 -13.21 3.31 -15.67
CA ARG A 62 -13.98 4.53 -15.52
C ARG A 62 -13.75 5.39 -16.76
N ASP A 63 -14.70 5.26 -17.67
CA ASP A 63 -14.94 6.18 -18.78
C ASP A 63 -14.98 7.62 -18.24
N VAL A 64 -14.07 8.45 -18.75
CA VAL A 64 -14.05 9.89 -18.49
C VAL A 64 -14.40 10.56 -19.80
N THR A 65 -15.66 10.92 -19.91
CA THR A 65 -16.21 11.79 -20.94
C THR A 65 -15.64 13.19 -20.73
N THR A 66 -14.80 13.64 -21.66
CA THR A 66 -14.28 15.00 -21.71
C THR A 66 -15.29 15.94 -22.38
N THR A 67 -15.79 16.93 -21.64
CA THR A 67 -16.55 18.05 -22.20
C THR A 67 -15.61 19.22 -22.50
N THR A 68 -15.61 19.62 -23.77
CA THR A 68 -14.92 20.77 -24.40
C THR A 68 -15.43 22.11 -23.88
N GLN A 69 -14.55 23.07 -23.60
CA GLN A 69 -14.81 24.51 -23.86
C GLN A 69 -13.52 25.29 -24.17
N ASP A 70 -13.58 25.92 -25.34
CA ASP A 70 -13.08 27.23 -25.81
C ASP A 70 -11.59 27.63 -25.88
N GLU A 71 -11.34 28.34 -26.98
CA GLU A 71 -10.07 28.76 -27.58
C GLU A 71 -9.18 29.59 -26.64
N ALA A 72 -8.07 29.00 -26.20
CA ALA A 72 -6.91 29.73 -25.70
C ALA A 72 -5.78 29.65 -26.76
N PRO A 73 -4.92 30.68 -26.89
CA PRO A 73 -3.84 30.70 -27.86
C PRO A 73 -2.98 29.44 -27.72
N SER A 74 -2.58 28.84 -28.85
CA SER A 74 -2.01 27.49 -28.92
C SER A 74 -0.79 27.23 -28.02
N SER A 75 -0.08 28.29 -27.58
CA SER A 75 1.02 28.19 -26.61
C SER A 75 0.56 27.86 -25.18
N THR A 76 -0.71 28.14 -24.84
CA THR A 76 -1.29 27.91 -23.51
C THR A 76 -1.85 26.49 -23.36
N ILE A 77 -2.27 25.86 -24.47
CA ILE A 77 -2.89 24.52 -24.45
C ILE A 77 -1.88 23.45 -24.01
N PHE A 78 -0.67 23.45 -24.56
CA PHE A 78 0.34 22.46 -24.19
C PHE A 78 0.82 22.61 -22.74
N THR A 79 0.97 23.86 -22.26
CA THR A 79 1.32 24.14 -20.86
C THR A 79 0.23 23.60 -19.92
N LEU A 80 -1.04 23.90 -20.22
CA LEU A 80 -2.18 23.40 -19.45
C LEU A 80 -2.26 21.86 -19.45
N LEU A 81 -2.03 21.22 -20.60
CA LEU A 81 -2.03 19.76 -20.71
C LEU A 81 -0.87 19.12 -19.94
N TYR A 82 0.31 19.76 -19.95
CA TYR A 82 1.47 19.30 -19.20
C TYR A 82 1.24 19.42 -17.69
N GLU A 83 0.67 20.52 -17.21
CA GLU A 83 0.30 20.67 -15.79
C GLU A 83 -0.71 19.60 -15.35
N LYS A 84 -1.76 19.36 -16.15
CA LYS A 84 -2.74 18.29 -15.90
C LYS A 84 -2.09 16.91 -15.87
N LEU A 85 -1.10 16.65 -16.73
CA LEU A 85 -0.33 15.41 -16.72
C LEU A 85 0.46 15.26 -15.40
N CYS A 86 1.17 16.31 -14.98
CA CYS A 86 1.91 16.30 -13.72
C CYS A 86 1.01 16.08 -12.51
N ASP A 87 -0.15 16.76 -12.45
CA ASP A 87 -1.12 16.59 -11.37
C ASP A 87 -1.68 15.17 -11.32
N ALA A 88 -2.02 14.60 -12.48
CA ALA A 88 -2.48 13.21 -12.58
C ALA A 88 -1.42 12.22 -12.08
N MET A 89 -0.14 12.46 -12.39
CA MET A 89 0.97 11.63 -11.92
C MET A 89 1.14 11.72 -10.40
N ILE A 90 1.13 12.92 -9.83
CA ILE A 90 1.20 13.13 -8.37
C ILE A 90 0.03 12.43 -7.67
N LEU A 91 -1.17 12.54 -8.23
CA LEU A 91 -2.36 11.90 -7.68
C LEU A 91 -2.24 10.36 -7.72
N ALA A 92 -1.75 9.80 -8.83
CA ALA A 92 -1.51 8.37 -8.96
C ALA A 92 -0.48 7.87 -7.94
N ASP A 93 0.63 8.61 -7.77
CA ASP A 93 1.67 8.29 -6.78
C ASP A 93 1.12 8.33 -5.35
N ARG A 94 0.31 9.35 -5.02
CA ARG A 94 -0.34 9.45 -3.71
C ARG A 94 -1.28 8.27 -3.47
N LYS A 95 -2.09 7.88 -4.46
CA LYS A 95 -3.00 6.73 -4.35
C LYS A 95 -2.24 5.42 -4.14
N THR A 96 -1.11 5.27 -4.82
CA THR A 96 -0.20 4.16 -4.63
C THR A 96 0.38 4.12 -3.21
N GLN A 97 0.87 5.26 -2.72
CA GLN A 97 1.38 5.41 -1.36
C GLN A 97 0.31 5.07 -0.31
N GLU A 98 -0.90 5.60 -0.47
CA GLU A 98 -2.06 5.29 0.38
C GLU A 98 -2.39 3.80 0.37
N ALA A 99 -2.36 3.14 -0.80
CA ALA A 99 -2.61 1.70 -0.90
C ALA A 99 -1.55 0.89 -0.12
N ILE A 100 -0.27 1.21 -0.29
CA ILE A 100 0.83 0.56 0.45
C ILE A 100 0.63 0.75 1.95
N ALA A 101 0.31 1.98 2.38
CA ALA A 101 0.01 2.30 3.77
C ALA A 101 -1.09 1.39 4.35
N CYS A 102 -2.21 1.29 3.64
CA CYS A 102 -3.34 0.47 4.05
C CYS A 102 -2.97 -1.02 4.16
N TYR A 103 -2.19 -1.55 3.21
CA TYR A 103 -1.73 -2.94 3.29
C TYR A 103 -0.76 -3.16 4.46
N CYS A 104 0.14 -2.22 4.76
CA CYS A 104 1.04 -2.30 5.91
C CYS A 104 0.27 -2.26 7.23
N LEU A 105 -0.66 -1.33 7.37
CA LEU A 105 -1.53 -1.22 8.55
C LEU A 105 -2.35 -2.50 8.75
N PHE A 106 -2.94 -3.02 7.66
CA PHE A 106 -3.69 -4.26 7.70
C PHE A 106 -2.79 -5.45 8.10
N GLY A 107 -1.59 -5.55 7.54
CA GLY A 107 -0.60 -6.56 7.90
C GLY A 107 -0.21 -6.52 9.38
N LYS A 108 0.04 -5.31 9.92
CA LYS A 108 0.32 -5.08 11.34
C LYS A 108 -0.84 -5.58 12.22
N SER A 109 -2.07 -5.18 11.91
CA SER A 109 -3.26 -5.60 12.65
C SER A 109 -3.48 -7.12 12.58
N LEU A 110 -3.21 -7.76 11.44
CA LEU A 110 -3.29 -9.22 11.28
C LEU A 110 -2.31 -9.95 12.20
N ILE A 111 -1.06 -9.49 12.26
CA ILE A 111 -0.02 -10.10 13.12
C ILE A 111 -0.32 -9.85 14.59
N GLN A 112 -0.73 -8.64 14.95
CA GLN A 112 -1.13 -8.32 16.31
C GLN A 112 -2.28 -9.25 16.74
N ARG A 113 -3.33 -9.37 15.92
CA ARG A 113 -4.48 -10.22 16.25
C ARG A 113 -4.12 -11.69 16.32
N ARG A 114 -3.17 -12.14 15.50
CA ARG A 114 -2.62 -13.51 15.54
C ARG A 114 -1.99 -13.80 16.91
N ASN A 115 -1.16 -12.89 17.39
CA ASN A 115 -0.46 -13.03 18.68
C ASN A 115 -1.45 -12.98 19.85
N GLU A 116 -2.48 -12.13 19.79
CA GLU A 116 -3.55 -12.09 20.78
C GLU A 116 -4.29 -13.44 20.84
N ILE A 117 -4.67 -14.03 19.70
CA ILE A 117 -5.33 -15.34 19.66
C ILE A 117 -4.43 -16.44 20.23
N ALA A 118 -3.14 -16.41 19.88
CA ALA A 118 -2.15 -17.37 20.38
C ALA A 118 -2.03 -17.30 21.91
N SER A 119 -1.98 -16.09 22.45
CA SER A 119 -1.96 -15.83 23.89
C SER A 119 -3.27 -16.24 24.57
N GLU A 120 -4.44 -15.85 24.03
CA GLU A 120 -5.78 -16.23 24.51
C GLU A 120 -5.94 -17.76 24.62
N ARG A 121 -5.32 -18.50 23.70
CA ARG A 121 -5.44 -19.96 23.60
C ARG A 121 -4.26 -20.73 24.19
N GLN A 122 -3.21 -20.04 24.63
CA GLN A 122 -1.94 -20.62 25.10
C GLN A 122 -1.36 -21.63 24.10
N VAL A 123 -1.41 -21.29 22.81
CA VAL A 123 -0.87 -22.12 21.72
C VAL A 123 0.17 -21.34 20.94
N ASP A 124 0.99 -22.08 20.19
CA ASP A 124 1.95 -21.48 19.27
C ASP A 124 1.24 -20.57 18.23
N PRO A 125 1.71 -19.31 18.02
CA PRO A 125 1.13 -18.40 17.05
C PRO A 125 1.20 -18.90 15.61
N GLU A 126 2.16 -19.77 15.28
CA GLU A 126 2.28 -20.38 13.96
C GLU A 126 1.35 -21.57 13.74
N SER A 127 0.66 -22.04 14.78
CA SER A 127 -0.30 -23.14 14.67
C SER A 127 -1.44 -22.86 13.67
N ASN A 128 -1.82 -23.90 12.93
CA ASN A 128 -2.92 -23.85 11.97
C ASN A 128 -4.26 -23.45 12.63
N ILE A 129 -4.46 -23.78 13.90
CA ILE A 129 -5.68 -23.44 14.66
C ILE A 129 -5.81 -21.91 14.79
N VAL A 130 -4.72 -21.22 15.17
CA VAL A 130 -4.69 -19.76 15.24
C VAL A 130 -5.00 -19.14 13.90
N GLY A 131 -4.41 -19.66 12.81
CA GLY A 131 -4.66 -19.20 11.45
C GLY A 131 -6.14 -19.33 11.03
N ARG A 132 -6.78 -20.47 11.34
CA ARG A 132 -8.21 -20.68 11.07
C ARG A 132 -9.10 -19.72 11.85
N ILE A 133 -8.80 -19.49 13.12
CA ILE A 133 -9.57 -18.55 13.97
C ILE A 133 -9.40 -17.13 13.46
N LEU A 134 -8.18 -16.72 13.14
CA LEU A 134 -7.89 -15.39 12.59
C LEU A 134 -8.69 -15.17 11.30
N ASN A 135 -8.63 -16.11 10.35
CA ASN A 135 -9.36 -15.98 9.09
C ASN A 135 -10.87 -15.84 9.28
N LYS A 136 -11.46 -16.60 10.21
CA LYS A 136 -12.89 -16.45 10.56
C LYS A 136 -13.20 -15.08 11.17
N LYS A 137 -12.38 -14.61 12.13
CA LYS A 137 -12.56 -13.30 12.77
C LYS A 137 -12.43 -12.16 11.76
N VAL A 138 -11.46 -12.23 10.85
CA VAL A 138 -11.26 -11.24 9.79
C VAL A 138 -12.45 -11.26 8.83
N LYS A 139 -12.87 -12.44 8.35
CA LYS A 139 -14.03 -12.56 7.43
C LYS A 139 -15.31 -12.00 8.05
N ALA A 140 -15.54 -12.21 9.34
CA ALA A 140 -16.73 -11.69 10.03
C ALA A 140 -16.79 -10.15 10.12
N GLN A 141 -15.67 -9.45 9.91
CA GLN A 141 -15.61 -7.98 9.93
C GLN A 141 -15.61 -7.38 8.52
N LEU A 142 -15.66 -8.21 7.48
CA LEU A 142 -15.60 -7.77 6.10
C LEU A 142 -16.98 -7.79 5.43
N PRO A 143 -17.17 -6.97 4.38
CA PRO A 143 -18.37 -7.01 3.55
C PRO A 143 -18.65 -8.42 3.01
N THR A 144 -19.93 -8.81 3.02
CA THR A 144 -20.40 -10.17 2.71
C THR A 144 -20.10 -10.59 1.26
N ASP A 145 -19.95 -9.62 0.35
CA ASP A 145 -19.57 -9.80 -1.04
C ASP A 145 -18.08 -10.13 -1.26
N THR A 146 -17.26 -10.06 -0.21
CA THR A 146 -15.84 -10.41 -0.31
C THR A 146 -15.65 -11.92 -0.43
N SER A 147 -15.28 -12.39 -1.62
CA SER A 147 -14.96 -13.81 -1.82
C SER A 147 -13.76 -14.28 -0.99
N ASP A 148 -13.79 -15.53 -0.52
CA ASP A 148 -12.71 -16.13 0.28
C ASP A 148 -11.36 -16.13 -0.43
N ASN A 149 -11.37 -16.32 -1.75
CA ASN A 149 -10.17 -16.30 -2.57
C ASN A 149 -9.54 -14.90 -2.58
N LEU A 150 -10.35 -13.86 -2.79
CA LEU A 150 -9.88 -12.47 -2.77
C LEU A 150 -9.33 -12.09 -1.40
N LEU A 151 -10.05 -12.46 -0.34
CA LEU A 151 -9.62 -12.21 1.03
C LEU A 151 -8.26 -12.86 1.32
N ARG A 152 -8.10 -14.15 0.97
CA ARG A 152 -6.84 -14.87 1.17
C ARG A 152 -5.69 -14.18 0.43
N LYS A 153 -5.89 -13.77 -0.81
CA LYS A 153 -4.87 -13.02 -1.58
C LYS A 153 -4.47 -11.73 -0.89
N ARG A 154 -5.44 -10.95 -0.40
CA ARG A 154 -5.18 -9.67 0.28
C ARG A 154 -4.48 -9.85 1.63
N ILE A 155 -4.87 -10.85 2.43
CA ILE A 155 -4.19 -11.21 3.68
C ILE A 155 -2.73 -11.59 3.43
N GLU A 156 -2.48 -12.47 2.47
CA GLU A 156 -1.11 -12.91 2.17
C GLU A 156 -0.24 -11.77 1.62
N LYS A 157 -0.82 -10.91 0.77
CA LYS A 157 -0.15 -9.72 0.27
C LYS A 157 0.19 -8.75 1.41
N ALA A 158 -0.74 -8.49 2.33
CA ALA A 158 -0.54 -7.64 3.50
C ALA A 158 0.56 -8.17 4.43
N LYS A 159 0.54 -9.46 4.76
CA LYS A 159 1.58 -10.10 5.58
C LYS A 159 2.96 -10.01 4.94
N LYS A 160 3.05 -10.31 3.64
CA LYS A 160 4.32 -10.24 2.89
C LYS A 160 4.85 -8.80 2.88
N LEU A 161 3.99 -7.83 2.59
CA LEU A 161 4.37 -6.42 2.55
C LEU A 161 4.84 -5.93 3.92
N TYR A 162 4.11 -6.25 4.99
CA TYR A 162 4.51 -5.85 6.35
C TYR A 162 5.86 -6.43 6.75
N LYS A 163 6.18 -7.67 6.36
CA LYS A 163 7.51 -8.27 6.63
C LYS A 163 8.66 -7.59 5.90
N LEU A 164 8.39 -6.74 4.89
CA LEU A 164 9.43 -5.99 4.19
C LEU A 164 9.86 -4.72 4.94
N PHE A 165 9.14 -4.34 6.00
CA PHE A 165 9.38 -3.17 6.83
C PHE A 165 9.71 -3.57 8.26
#